data_AF-A0A1I1WVT2-F1
#
_entry.id   AF-A0A1I1WVT2-F1
#
_cell.length_a   1.000
_cell.length_b   1.000
_cell.length_c   1.000
_cell.angle_alpha   90.00
_cell.angle_beta   90.00
_cell.angle_gamma   90.00
#
_symmetry.space_group_name_H-M   'P 1'
#
loop_
_entity.id
_entity.type
_entity.pdbx_description
1 polymer ?
#
loop_
_entity_poly.entity_id
_entity_poly.type
_entity_poly.pdbx_seq_one_letter_code
_entity_poly.pdbx_strand_id
1 'polypeptide(L)'
;MIRDRRNEDLDRLCDLLSELDDQAHVLGTRPPRDWLQEVDAERSWVFDQAPVSAAPTRNVVGHVQIYLPPEARWVHDVAARTGRRVGELLVIGRVFVKPAKHAYGIARYLLKESVKHVETRGSLPVLDPADLALIPPSLCAKLGFRELHTEDHTPTPWPGQSDPQGPMTTDFPLIS
;
A
#
# COMPACT_ATOMS: atom_id res chain seq x y z
N MET A 1 -18.93 12.42 2.56
CA MET A 1 -18.22 13.54 1.90
C MET A 1 -16.72 13.34 2.12
N ILE A 2 -15.88 13.61 1.12
CA ILE A 2 -14.42 13.64 1.33
C ILE A 2 -14.02 15.02 1.87
N ARG A 3 -13.19 15.04 2.90
CA ARG A 3 -12.60 16.26 3.47
C ARG A 3 -11.19 16.00 3.99
N ASP A 4 -10.45 17.07 4.24
CA ASP A 4 -9.17 16.98 4.96
C ASP A 4 -9.33 16.33 6.32
N ARG A 5 -8.42 15.40 6.62
CA ARG A 5 -8.26 14.80 7.94
C ARG A 5 -7.81 15.88 8.90
N ARG A 6 -8.43 15.91 10.07
CA ARG A 6 -8.07 16.78 11.17
C ARG A 6 -7.54 15.94 12.33
N ASN A 7 -6.88 16.60 13.29
CA ASN A 7 -6.35 15.90 14.46
C ASN A 7 -7.45 15.24 15.29
N GLU A 8 -8.67 15.81 15.29
CA GLU A 8 -9.82 15.25 16.01
C GLU A 8 -10.35 13.95 15.37
N ASP A 9 -9.96 13.63 14.14
CA ASP A 9 -10.35 12.38 13.48
C ASP A 9 -9.44 11.22 13.90
N LEU A 10 -8.25 11.49 14.46
CA LEU A 10 -7.23 10.47 14.72
C LEU A 10 -7.72 9.39 15.68
N ASP A 11 -8.39 9.76 16.78
CA ASP A 11 -8.89 8.79 17.75
C ASP A 11 -9.85 7.81 17.07
N ARG A 12 -10.80 8.33 16.28
CA ARG A 12 -11.79 7.51 15.58
C ARG A 12 -11.17 6.64 14.50
N LEU A 13 -10.15 7.15 13.81
CA LEU A 13 -9.40 6.40 12.82
C LEU A 13 -8.57 5.28 13.46
N CYS A 14 -8.00 5.52 14.65
CA CYS A 14 -7.30 4.49 15.41
C CYS A 14 -8.24 3.35 15.81
N ASP A 15 -9.43 3.67 16.36
CA ASP A 15 -10.43 2.66 16.71
C ASP A 15 -10.78 1.78 15.50
N LEU A 16 -11.06 2.44 14.37
CA LEU A 16 -11.44 1.75 13.13
C LEU A 16 -10.29 0.90 12.56
N LEU A 17 -9.06 1.41 12.63
CA LEU A 17 -7.90 0.69 12.16
C LEU A 17 -7.60 -0.52 13.05
N SER A 18 -7.77 -0.42 14.36
CA SER A 18 -7.69 -1.56 15.27
C SER A 18 -8.73 -2.64 14.95
N GLU A 19 -9.98 -2.26 14.69
CA GLU A 19 -11.03 -3.21 14.27
C GLU A 19 -10.68 -3.93 12.95
N LEU A 20 -9.98 -3.26 12.03
CA LEU A 20 -9.57 -3.81 10.74
C LEU A 20 -8.28 -4.63 10.82
N ASP A 21 -7.35 -4.25 11.69
CA ASP A 21 -6.07 -4.93 11.85
C ASP A 21 -6.23 -6.35 12.39
N ASP A 22 -7.25 -6.57 13.22
CA ASP A 22 -7.66 -7.92 13.65
C ASP A 22 -7.95 -8.86 12.47
N GLN A 23 -8.25 -8.31 11.28
CA GLN A 23 -8.57 -9.07 10.07
C GLN A 23 -7.42 -9.11 9.06
N ALA A 24 -6.62 -8.05 8.99
CA ALA A 24 -5.68 -7.83 7.89
C ALA A 24 -4.20 -7.72 8.33
N HIS A 25 -3.93 -7.59 9.63
CA HIS A 25 -2.59 -7.54 10.23
C HIS A 25 -1.62 -6.53 9.57
N VAL A 26 -2.15 -5.38 9.16
CA VAL A 26 -1.44 -4.30 8.45
C VAL A 26 -0.59 -3.43 9.36
N LEU A 27 -0.90 -3.40 10.66
CA LEU A 27 -0.14 -2.64 11.65
C LEU A 27 1.17 -3.34 12.04
N GLY A 28 1.19 -4.68 12.00
CA GLY A 28 2.27 -5.47 12.58
C GLY A 28 2.34 -5.24 14.09
N THR A 29 3.48 -4.75 14.59
CA THR A 29 3.67 -4.40 16.01
C THR A 29 3.44 -2.93 16.33
N ARG A 30 3.07 -2.11 15.33
CA ARG A 30 2.96 -0.66 15.49
C ARG A 30 1.63 -0.26 16.10
N PRO A 31 1.60 0.73 17.00
CA PRO A 31 0.36 1.37 17.41
C PRO A 31 -0.37 2.01 16.20
N PRO A 32 -1.71 1.96 16.13
CA PRO A 32 -2.48 2.54 15.02
C PRO A 32 -2.17 4.02 14.77
N ARG A 33 -1.99 4.79 15.85
CA ARG A 33 -1.66 6.21 15.77
C ARG A 33 -0.32 6.45 15.09
N ASP A 34 0.70 5.71 15.51
CA ASP A 34 2.04 5.84 14.96
C ASP A 34 2.04 5.48 13.47
N TRP A 35 1.34 4.41 13.09
CA TRP A 35 1.20 4.00 11.70
C TRP A 35 0.55 5.08 10.81
N LEU A 36 -0.45 5.82 11.33
CA LEU A 36 -1.14 6.92 10.64
C LEU A 36 -0.31 8.21 10.51
N GLN A 37 0.72 8.36 11.36
CA GLN A 37 1.56 9.55 11.44
C GLN A 37 3.01 9.31 10.98
N GLU A 38 3.38 8.05 10.72
CA GLU A 38 4.72 7.63 10.30
C GLU A 38 5.15 8.28 8.98
N VAL A 39 4.21 8.50 8.07
CA VAL A 39 4.46 9.12 6.76
C VAL A 39 4.22 10.62 6.80
N ASP A 40 5.13 11.38 6.22
CA ASP A 40 4.94 12.82 5.97
C ASP A 40 3.99 13.00 4.77
N ALA A 41 2.69 13.07 5.09
CA ALA A 41 1.63 13.11 4.10
C ALA A 41 1.42 14.52 3.53
N GLU A 42 1.59 14.67 2.22
CA GLU A 42 1.20 15.88 1.48
C GLU A 42 -0.31 16.14 1.61
N ARG A 43 -1.10 15.06 1.59
CA ARG A 43 -2.54 15.09 1.85
C ARG A 43 -2.99 13.89 2.66
N SER A 44 -3.93 14.14 3.56
CA SER A 44 -4.65 13.11 4.31
C SER A 44 -6.13 13.41 4.24
N TRP A 45 -6.92 12.47 3.74
CA TRP A 45 -8.36 12.64 3.56
C TRP A 45 -9.14 11.60 4.32
N VAL A 46 -10.34 12.00 4.71
CA VAL A 46 -11.32 11.14 5.35
C VAL A 46 -12.64 11.17 4.59
N PHE A 47 -13.37 10.06 4.64
CA PHE A 47 -14.77 10.04 4.25
C PHE A 47 -15.66 10.18 5.48
N ASP A 48 -16.33 11.33 5.58
CA ASP A 48 -17.27 11.66 6.64
C ASP A 48 -18.70 11.32 6.21
N GLN A 49 -19.40 10.49 6.97
CA GLN A 49 -20.79 10.10 6.71
C GLN A 49 -21.84 11.05 7.30
N ALA A 50 -21.44 12.22 7.81
CA ALA A 50 -22.38 13.27 8.23
C ALA A 50 -23.40 13.61 7.11
N PRO A 51 -24.69 13.77 7.43
CA PRO A 51 -25.66 14.37 6.52
C PRO A 51 -25.22 15.80 6.13
N VAL A 52 -25.42 16.17 4.87
CA VAL A 52 -24.98 17.46 4.29
C VAL A 52 -25.55 18.69 5.03
N SER A 53 -26.66 18.52 5.76
CA SER A 53 -27.34 19.56 6.54
C SER A 53 -26.88 19.68 8.00
N ALA A 54 -25.97 18.82 8.46
CA ALA A 54 -25.42 18.86 9.81
C ALA A 54 -23.95 19.27 9.77
N ALA A 55 -23.48 19.96 10.81
CA ALA A 55 -22.05 20.19 11.01
C ALA A 55 -21.29 18.85 10.93
N PRO A 56 -20.03 18.82 10.43
CA PRO A 56 -19.24 17.59 10.30
C PRO A 56 -19.35 16.76 11.57
N THR A 57 -20.06 15.64 11.47
CA THR A 57 -20.18 14.69 12.57
C THR A 57 -18.87 13.91 12.60
N ARG A 58 -18.38 13.52 13.76
CA ARG A 58 -17.17 12.67 13.90
C ARG A 58 -17.37 11.24 13.36
N ASN A 59 -18.22 11.05 12.36
CA ASN A 59 -18.56 9.79 11.73
C ASN A 59 -17.67 9.54 10.50
N VAL A 60 -16.36 9.56 10.75
CA VAL A 60 -15.37 9.16 9.76
C VAL A 60 -15.43 7.64 9.59
N VAL A 61 -15.55 7.21 8.34
CA VAL A 61 -15.67 5.79 7.99
C VAL A 61 -14.67 5.34 6.93
N GLY A 62 -13.74 6.21 6.53
CA GLY A 62 -12.67 5.82 5.62
C GLY A 62 -11.57 6.87 5.58
N HIS A 63 -10.41 6.45 5.12
CA HIS A 63 -9.19 7.24 5.12
C HIS A 63 -8.28 6.89 3.94
N VAL A 64 -7.47 7.87 3.54
CA VAL A 64 -6.38 7.72 2.57
C VAL A 64 -5.32 8.79 2.85
N GLN A 65 -4.05 8.46 2.60
CA GLN A 65 -2.96 9.42 2.55
C GLN A 65 -2.29 9.43 1.18
N ILE A 66 -1.80 10.60 0.82
CA ILE A 66 -0.94 10.84 -0.34
C ILE A 66 0.36 11.40 0.22
N TYR A 67 1.46 10.71 -0.04
CA TYR A 67 2.78 11.06 0.50
C TYR A 67 3.88 10.89 -0.54
N LEU A 68 5.03 11.50 -0.23
CA LEU A 68 6.23 11.34 -1.03
C LEU A 68 6.68 9.87 -1.01
N PRO A 69 7.25 9.35 -2.11
CA PRO A 69 7.71 7.98 -2.13
C PRO A 69 8.77 7.70 -1.05
N PRO A 70 8.63 6.61 -0.29
CA PRO A 70 9.66 6.22 0.67
C PRO A 70 10.92 5.72 -0.05
N GLU A 71 12.05 5.71 0.66
CA GLU A 71 13.29 5.08 0.21
C GLU A 71 13.17 3.54 0.27
N ALA A 72 12.35 2.98 -0.62
CA ALA A 72 12.06 1.55 -0.69
C ALA A 72 12.35 1.00 -2.10
N ARG A 73 12.85 -0.23 -2.17
CA ARG A 73 13.22 -0.89 -3.45
C ARG A 73 12.10 -0.84 -4.49
N TRP A 74 10.85 -1.12 -4.08
CA TRP A 74 9.71 -1.13 -4.98
C TRP A 74 9.47 0.22 -5.66
N VAL A 75 9.77 1.33 -5.00
CA VAL A 75 9.63 2.68 -5.57
C VAL A 75 10.60 2.86 -6.73
N HIS A 76 11.85 2.44 -6.55
CA HIS A 76 12.86 2.48 -7.62
C HIS A 76 12.49 1.56 -8.78
N ASP A 77 11.97 0.37 -8.50
CA ASP A 77 11.51 -0.58 -9.52
C ASP A 77 10.36 0.01 -10.36
N VAL A 78 9.38 0.65 -9.71
CA VAL A 78 8.27 1.34 -10.38
C VAL A 78 8.79 2.50 -11.23
N ALA A 79 9.69 3.32 -10.69
CA ALA A 79 10.29 4.45 -11.40
C ALA A 79 11.03 3.98 -12.67
N ALA A 80 11.86 2.95 -12.55
CA ALA A 80 12.61 2.37 -13.66
C ALA A 80 11.68 1.81 -14.75
N ARG A 81 10.65 1.05 -14.36
CA ARG A 81 9.70 0.41 -15.31
C ARG A 81 8.79 1.40 -16.02
N THR A 82 8.49 2.52 -15.38
CA THR A 82 7.63 3.58 -15.95
C THR A 82 8.42 4.65 -16.70
N GLY A 83 9.76 4.59 -16.67
CA GLY A 83 10.62 5.62 -17.26
C GLY A 83 10.40 6.98 -16.57
N ARG A 84 10.22 6.97 -15.25
CA ARG A 84 9.99 8.15 -14.41
C ARG A 84 11.09 8.26 -13.35
N ARG A 85 11.26 9.46 -12.82
CA ARG A 85 12.09 9.70 -11.63
C ARG A 85 11.27 9.46 -10.37
N VAL A 86 11.92 9.09 -9.27
CA VAL A 86 11.24 8.90 -7.97
C VAL A 86 10.47 10.17 -7.56
N GLY A 87 11.06 11.36 -7.73
CA GLY A 87 10.39 12.64 -7.43
C GLY A 87 9.20 12.99 -8.35
N GLU A 88 8.92 12.17 -9.37
CA GLU A 88 7.74 12.31 -10.25
C GLU A 88 6.61 11.36 -9.82
N LEU A 89 6.79 10.60 -8.75
CA LEU A 89 5.79 9.68 -8.20
C LEU A 89 5.15 10.29 -6.95
N LEU A 90 3.89 9.96 -6.70
CA LEU A 90 3.25 10.15 -5.40
C LEU A 90 2.54 8.86 -4.99
N VAL A 91 2.73 8.47 -3.73
CA VAL A 91 2.19 7.24 -3.18
C VAL A 91 0.83 7.52 -2.59
N ILE A 92 -0.15 6.73 -3.00
CA ILE A 92 -1.48 6.63 -2.39
C ILE A 92 -1.45 5.41 -1.48
N GLY A 93 -1.55 5.65 -0.18
CA GLY A 93 -1.45 4.61 0.84
C GLY A 93 -2.31 4.92 2.05
N ARG A 94 -2.16 4.09 3.08
CA ARG A 94 -2.95 4.07 4.30
C ARG A 94 -4.46 4.11 4.02
N VAL A 95 -4.87 3.37 2.99
CA VAL A 95 -6.25 3.34 2.48
C VAL A 95 -7.04 2.29 3.24
N PHE A 96 -8.09 2.72 3.94
CA PHE A 96 -8.98 1.79 4.61
C PHE A 96 -10.38 2.38 4.78
N VAL A 97 -11.39 1.51 4.85
CA VAL A 97 -12.80 1.89 4.94
C VAL A 97 -13.52 0.95 5.88
N LYS A 98 -14.41 1.49 6.72
CA LYS A 98 -15.29 0.73 7.60
C LYS A 98 -16.04 -0.34 6.80
N PRO A 99 -16.05 -1.62 7.23
CA PRO A 99 -16.90 -2.62 6.62
C PRO A 99 -18.38 -2.22 6.72
N ALA A 100 -19.01 -2.02 5.57
CA ALA A 100 -20.40 -1.58 5.45
C ALA A 100 -20.93 -1.83 4.03
N LYS A 101 -22.25 -1.78 3.85
CA LYS A 101 -22.92 -1.95 2.54
C LYS A 101 -22.32 -1.09 1.41
N HIS A 102 -21.80 0.10 1.75
CA HIS A 102 -21.25 1.06 0.80
C HIS A 102 -19.72 1.18 0.83
N ALA A 103 -19.01 0.28 1.53
CA ALA A 103 -17.55 0.36 1.69
C ALA A 103 -16.82 0.42 0.35
N TYR A 104 -17.23 -0.40 -0.62
CA TYR A 104 -16.66 -0.39 -1.98
C TYR A 104 -16.82 0.97 -2.68
N GLY A 105 -18.00 1.58 -2.56
CA GLY A 105 -18.28 2.89 -3.16
C GLY A 105 -17.45 4.00 -2.53
N ILE A 106 -17.25 3.94 -1.21
CA ILE A 106 -16.42 4.88 -0.46
C ILE A 106 -14.95 4.73 -0.84
N ALA A 107 -14.42 3.50 -0.83
CA ALA A 107 -13.03 3.21 -1.22
C ALA A 107 -12.77 3.68 -2.65
N ARG A 108 -13.70 3.40 -3.58
CA ARG A 108 -13.61 3.86 -4.96
C ARG A 108 -13.56 5.37 -5.07
N TYR A 109 -14.38 6.07 -4.27
CA TYR A 109 -14.42 7.52 -4.32
C TYR A 109 -13.13 8.15 -3.76
N LEU A 110 -12.62 7.64 -2.63
CA LEU A 110 -11.35 8.07 -2.05
C LEU A 110 -10.18 7.87 -3.02
N LEU A 111 -10.05 6.67 -3.61
CA LEU A 111 -8.98 6.38 -4.56
C LEU A 111 -9.09 7.22 -5.83
N LYS A 112 -10.30 7.40 -6.36
CA LYS A 112 -10.50 8.22 -7.57
C LYS A 112 -10.08 9.67 -7.34
N GLU A 113 -10.49 10.28 -6.23
CA GLU A 113 -10.06 11.65 -5.91
C GLU A 113 -8.56 11.72 -5.64
N SER A 114 -7.96 10.68 -5.06
CA SER A 114 -6.51 10.62 -4.81
C SER A 114 -5.71 10.55 -6.11
N VAL A 115 -6.11 9.69 -7.06
CA VAL A 115 -5.53 9.61 -8.41
C VAL A 115 -5.60 10.98 -9.09
N LYS A 116 -6.79 11.58 -9.10
CA LYS A 116 -7.00 12.91 -9.69
C LYS A 116 -6.09 13.96 -9.05
N HIS A 117 -5.93 13.95 -7.72
CA HIS A 117 -5.05 14.88 -7.03
C HIS A 117 -3.60 14.73 -7.50
N VAL A 118 -3.08 13.51 -7.51
CA VAL A 118 -1.72 13.21 -7.95
C VAL A 118 -1.50 13.64 -9.41
N GLU A 119 -2.44 13.31 -10.29
CA GLU A 119 -2.38 13.71 -11.71
C GLU A 119 -2.41 15.23 -11.89
N THR A 120 -3.21 15.97 -11.12
CA THR A 120 -3.24 17.44 -11.18
C THR A 120 -1.94 18.09 -10.73
N ARG A 121 -1.10 17.37 -9.97
CA ARG A 121 0.25 17.80 -9.58
C ARG A 121 1.31 17.47 -10.64
N GLY A 122 0.93 16.76 -11.71
CA GLY A 122 1.84 16.30 -12.76
C GLY A 122 2.64 15.06 -12.37
N SER A 123 2.28 14.39 -11.28
CA SER A 123 2.95 13.18 -10.79
C SER A 123 2.21 11.92 -11.21
N LEU A 124 2.91 10.78 -11.20
CA LEU A 124 2.35 9.46 -11.45
C LEU A 124 1.82 8.87 -10.13
N PRO A 125 0.52 8.49 -10.04
CA PRO A 125 -0.02 7.83 -8.86
C PRO A 125 0.45 6.39 -8.77
N VAL A 126 0.94 6.00 -7.60
CA VAL A 126 1.33 4.62 -7.28
C VAL A 126 0.64 4.19 -5.98
N LEU A 127 0.26 2.92 -5.87
CA LEU A 127 -0.34 2.38 -4.64
C LEU A 127 0.75 1.77 -3.76
N ASP A 128 0.66 1.99 -2.45
CA ASP A 128 1.52 1.29 -1.50
C ASP A 128 1.17 -0.21 -1.46
N PRO A 129 2.12 -1.12 -1.75
CA PRO A 129 1.87 -2.55 -1.74
C PRO A 129 1.47 -3.07 -0.35
N ALA A 130 1.91 -2.43 0.74
CA ALA A 130 1.58 -2.86 2.10
C ALA A 130 0.08 -2.70 2.42
N ASP A 131 -0.60 -1.78 1.74
CA ASP A 131 -2.01 -1.46 1.98
C ASP A 131 -2.97 -2.20 1.02
N LEU A 132 -2.44 -2.99 0.08
CA LEU A 132 -3.27 -3.74 -0.88
C LEU A 132 -4.19 -4.76 -0.19
N ALA A 133 -3.85 -5.24 1.02
CA ALA A 133 -4.70 -6.14 1.80
C ALA A 133 -6.06 -5.50 2.17
N LEU A 134 -6.12 -4.16 2.27
CA LEU A 134 -7.33 -3.42 2.65
C LEU A 134 -8.11 -2.92 1.42
N ILE A 135 -7.55 -3.06 0.22
CA ILE A 135 -8.15 -2.58 -1.03
C ILE A 135 -8.58 -3.78 -1.88
N PRO A 136 -9.85 -3.87 -2.29
CA PRO A 136 -10.27 -4.93 -3.21
C PRO A 136 -9.46 -4.88 -4.52
N PRO A 137 -8.79 -5.96 -4.96
CA PRO A 137 -7.96 -5.94 -6.18
C PRO A 137 -8.73 -5.50 -7.44
N SER A 138 -10.01 -5.86 -7.53
CA SER A 138 -10.90 -5.44 -8.60
C SER A 138 -11.11 -3.92 -8.69
N LEU A 139 -10.90 -3.20 -7.58
CA LEU A 139 -10.98 -1.75 -7.55
C LEU A 139 -9.73 -1.11 -8.17
N CYS A 140 -8.54 -1.63 -7.84
CA CYS A 140 -7.27 -1.18 -8.41
C CYS A 140 -7.30 -1.30 -9.94
N ALA A 141 -7.71 -2.46 -10.45
CA ALA A 141 -7.82 -2.70 -11.90
C ALA A 141 -8.78 -1.74 -12.60
N LYS A 142 -9.95 -1.44 -12.01
CA LYS A 142 -10.93 -0.50 -12.58
C LYS A 142 -10.46 0.95 -12.61
N LEU A 143 -9.51 1.30 -11.75
CA LEU A 143 -8.87 2.62 -11.73
C LEU A 143 -7.63 2.68 -12.63
N GLY A 144 -7.32 1.60 -13.35
CA GLY A 144 -6.20 1.54 -14.29
C GLY A 144 -4.86 1.23 -13.65
N PHE A 145 -4.81 0.93 -12.35
CA PHE A 145 -3.59 0.43 -11.72
C PHE A 145 -3.24 -0.93 -12.31
N ARG A 146 -1.95 -1.08 -12.63
CA ARG A 146 -1.37 -2.33 -13.11
C ARG A 146 -0.37 -2.81 -12.08
N GLU A 147 -0.48 -4.08 -11.73
CA GLU A 147 0.52 -4.72 -10.90
C GLU A 147 1.82 -4.81 -11.68
N LEU A 148 2.92 -4.36 -11.06
CA LEU A 148 4.25 -4.55 -11.58
C LEU A 148 4.87 -5.70 -10.80
N HIS A 149 4.81 -6.92 -11.33
CA HIS A 149 5.51 -8.04 -10.75
C HIS A 149 7.01 -7.77 -10.84
N THR A 150 7.67 -7.56 -9.71
CA THR A 150 9.13 -7.66 -9.63
C THR A 150 9.44 -9.13 -9.89
N GLU A 151 9.92 -9.46 -11.09
CA GLU A 151 10.48 -10.79 -11.29
C GLU A 151 11.59 -10.94 -10.27
N ASP A 152 11.52 -12.00 -9.46
CA ASP A 152 12.65 -12.40 -8.63
C ASP A 152 13.84 -12.47 -9.57
N HIS A 153 14.88 -11.70 -9.26
CA HIS A 153 16.17 -11.96 -9.84
C HIS A 153 16.51 -13.39 -9.45
N THR A 154 16.31 -14.35 -10.36
CA THR A 154 16.98 -15.63 -10.30
C THR A 154 18.46 -15.27 -10.23
N PRO A 155 19.16 -15.54 -9.11
CA PRO A 155 20.57 -15.22 -9.05
C PRO A 155 21.23 -15.98 -10.19
N THR A 156 21.81 -15.24 -11.14
CA THR A 156 22.57 -15.83 -12.23
C THR A 156 23.65 -16.71 -11.59
N PRO A 157 23.74 -18.01 -11.93
CA PRO A 157 24.80 -18.84 -11.42
C PRO A 157 26.12 -18.16 -11.77
N TRP A 158 26.97 -17.98 -10.76
CA TRP A 158 28.28 -17.39 -10.94
C TRP A 158 29.05 -18.18 -12.01
N PRO A 159 29.59 -17.56 -13.07
CA PRO A 159 30.42 -18.25 -14.04
C PRO A 159 31.78 -18.50 -13.38
N GLY A 160 31.87 -19.56 -12.59
CA GLY A 160 33.08 -19.88 -11.84
C GLY A 160 33.10 -21.22 -11.11
N GLN A 161 32.04 -22.03 -11.18
CA GLN A 161 32.11 -23.40 -10.69
C GLN A 161 32.41 -24.34 -11.85
N SER A 162 33.71 -24.45 -12.14
CA SER A 162 34.25 -25.50 -12.98
C SER A 162 34.02 -26.85 -12.28
N ASP A 163 33.26 -27.74 -12.92
CA ASP A 163 33.28 -29.17 -12.61
C ASP A 163 34.72 -29.70 -12.73
N PRO A 164 35.18 -30.54 -11.78
CA PRO A 164 36.13 -31.58 -12.10
C PRO A 164 35.41 -32.93 -12.11
N GLN A 165 35.17 -33.45 -13.31
CA GLN A 165 35.03 -34.88 -13.53
C GLN A 165 36.33 -35.59 -13.10
N GLY A 166 36.20 -36.54 -12.19
CA GLY A 166 37.24 -37.54 -11.85
C GLY A 166 36.58 -38.80 -11.30
N PRO A 167 36.87 -40.01 -11.82
CA PRO A 167 36.06 -41.21 -11.58
C PRO A 167 36.55 -42.10 -10.43
N MET A 168 35.64 -42.98 -9.98
CA MET A 168 35.80 -44.28 -9.30
C MET A 168 36.72 -44.37 -8.06
N THR A 169 36.24 -44.92 -6.93
CA THR A 169 36.21 -46.37 -6.60
C THR A 169 35.86 -46.58 -5.10
N THR A 170 35.04 -47.60 -4.84
CA THR A 170 34.96 -48.49 -3.65
C THR A 170 34.54 -47.99 -2.25
N ASP A 171 33.47 -48.67 -1.82
CA ASP A 171 33.33 -49.48 -0.59
C ASP A 171 32.49 -49.00 0.60
N PHE A 172 31.66 -49.96 1.01
CA PHE A 172 30.72 -50.14 2.13
C PHE A 172 31.36 -49.91 3.53
N PRO A 173 30.61 -49.94 4.68
CA PRO A 173 29.36 -50.68 4.91
C PRO A 173 28.23 -50.01 5.72
N LEU A 174 27.07 -50.70 5.60
CA LEU A 174 25.89 -50.69 6.46
C LEU A 174 26.23 -50.95 7.94
N ILE A 175 25.49 -50.28 8.83
CA ILE A 175 25.28 -50.72 10.22
C ILE A 175 23.76 -50.63 10.50
N SER A 176 23.29 -51.64 11.25
CA SER A 176 21.92 -52.15 11.48
C SER A 176 20.78 -51.18 11.72
#